data_AF-F3ZFI7-F1
#
_entry.id   AF-F3ZFI7-F1
#
_cell.length_a   1.000
_cell.length_b   1.000
_cell.length_c   1.000
_cell.angle_alpha   90.00
_cell.angle_beta   90.00
_cell.angle_gamma   90.00
#
_symmetry.space_group_name_H-M   'P 1'
#
loop_
_entity.id
_entity.type
_entity.pdbx_description
1 polymer ?
#
loop_
_entity_poly.entity_id
_entity_poly.type
_entity_poly.pdbx_seq_one_letter_code
_entity_poly.pdbx_strand_id
1 'polypeptide(L)'
;MRQTERHTRMSISRRSFLLTGAAVAAAAGTGFAASQAGAAPAPQAGPAASPAGDVVGKVTVGYQGWFAAPGDGAPINGWWHWSPDMSKAPAPGANSAKSWPDVSEYTRTYPTAMPDLNGGGKAALFSSWDQQTVDTHFRWMREYGIDTAALQRFNPFGSEGPTRDGMAQKVRQAAEANGRKFYVMYDVTNWNGMREQVKQDWTEKMSAHTSSSAYAHQNGRPVVCVWGFGFSDDARPFGAEECLDVVNWLKAQGCYVIGGVPTHWRTESEDSRPGFSEVYHAFDMISPWMVGRIGSVADADNFYANVNTPDQAECDAHGIDYQPCVLPGDLQDGQRAHGDFMWRQFYNMKRVGVQGIYISMFDEYNEANQIAKTAASAADVPSGSGIKALDEDGTACSSDYYLRLTGDGGKLLRGQIPLTETRPTRPVV
;
A
#
# COMPACT_ATOMS: atom_id res chain seq x y z
N MET A 1 -38.00 16.16 43.28
CA MET A 1 -37.99 15.66 41.88
C MET A 1 -37.31 14.30 41.92
N ARG A 2 -38.05 13.17 41.97
CA ARG A 2 -38.48 12.34 40.80
C ARG A 2 -37.29 12.00 39.90
N GLN A 3 -36.98 10.76 39.50
CA GLN A 3 -37.64 9.45 39.62
C GLN A 3 -36.61 8.38 39.17
N THR A 4 -36.69 7.19 39.77
CA THR A 4 -36.48 5.84 39.20
C THR A 4 -35.68 5.62 37.91
N GLU A 5 -34.78 4.61 37.96
CA GLU A 5 -34.74 3.55 36.93
C GLU A 5 -34.27 2.21 37.53
N ARG A 6 -35.21 1.27 37.67
CA ARG A 6 -34.96 -0.18 37.59
C ARG A 6 -35.39 -0.58 36.20
N HIS A 7 -34.65 -1.44 35.50
CA HIS A 7 -35.27 -2.43 34.62
C HIS A 7 -34.48 -3.74 34.61
N THR A 8 -35.29 -4.80 34.56
CA THR A 8 -35.04 -6.17 34.95
C THR A 8 -34.51 -6.98 33.76
N ARG A 9 -33.64 -7.96 34.03
CA ARG A 9 -33.32 -9.06 33.12
C ARG A 9 -34.59 -9.86 32.76
N MET A 10 -34.74 -10.27 31.50
CA MET A 10 -35.45 -11.51 31.15
C MET A 10 -34.88 -12.10 29.85
N SER A 11 -34.37 -13.34 29.97
CA SER A 11 -34.14 -14.32 28.91
C SER A 11 -35.45 -14.97 28.44
N ILE A 12 -35.45 -15.70 27.31
CA ILE A 12 -36.32 -16.82 26.84
C ILE A 12 -36.48 -16.66 25.32
N SER A 13 -36.55 -17.67 24.44
CA SER A 13 -36.20 -19.09 24.35
C SER A 13 -36.55 -19.47 22.91
N ARG A 14 -35.78 -20.38 22.30
CA ARG A 14 -36.07 -21.00 21.00
C ARG A 14 -37.36 -21.86 21.08
N ARG A 15 -38.18 -21.85 20.03
CA ARG A 15 -39.07 -22.97 19.67
C ARG A 15 -39.23 -23.12 18.16
N SER A 16 -38.91 -24.32 17.72
CA SER A 16 -39.15 -24.93 16.41
C SER A 16 -40.65 -25.15 16.16
N PHE A 17 -41.07 -25.19 14.89
CA PHE A 17 -42.33 -25.81 14.49
C PHE A 17 -42.13 -26.82 13.36
N LEU A 18 -42.68 -28.01 13.59
CA LEU A 18 -42.74 -29.16 12.69
C LEU A 18 -44.05 -29.15 11.90
N LEU A 19 -43.94 -29.74 10.70
CA LEU A 19 -44.92 -30.28 9.76
C LEU A 19 -46.27 -30.75 10.33
N THR A 20 -47.35 -30.57 9.55
CA THR A 20 -48.14 -31.67 8.92
C THR A 20 -49.38 -31.13 8.19
N GLY A 21 -49.76 -31.79 7.09
CA GLY A 21 -51.05 -31.59 6.43
C GLY A 21 -51.09 -32.16 5.01
N ALA A 22 -51.36 -33.47 4.89
CA ALA A 22 -51.67 -34.14 3.63
C ALA A 22 -53.19 -34.16 3.39
N ALA A 23 -53.62 -33.96 2.14
CA ALA A 23 -54.91 -34.41 1.61
C ALA A 23 -54.85 -34.55 0.08
N VAL A 24 -55.67 -35.45 -0.45
CA VAL A 24 -55.49 -36.23 -1.69
C VAL A 24 -56.27 -35.65 -2.89
N ALA A 25 -55.60 -35.72 -4.06
CA ALA A 25 -56.02 -35.86 -5.47
C ALA A 25 -57.36 -35.33 -6.01
N ALA A 26 -57.27 -34.62 -7.14
CA ALA A 26 -58.14 -34.81 -8.31
C ALA A 26 -57.39 -34.37 -9.59
N ALA A 27 -57.42 -35.22 -10.63
CA ALA A 27 -56.80 -34.99 -11.93
C ALA A 27 -57.76 -34.22 -12.86
N ALA A 28 -57.25 -33.22 -13.57
CA ALA A 28 -57.82 -32.71 -14.82
C ALA A 28 -56.70 -32.05 -15.63
N GLY A 29 -56.46 -32.56 -16.83
CA GLY A 29 -55.44 -32.05 -17.74
C GLY A 29 -55.85 -30.73 -18.39
N THR A 30 -54.92 -29.79 -18.42
CA THR A 30 -54.91 -28.65 -19.34
C THR A 30 -53.46 -28.41 -19.78
N GLY A 31 -53.26 -28.34 -21.10
CA GLY A 31 -51.96 -28.13 -21.70
C GLY A 31 -51.43 -26.73 -21.42
N PHE A 32 -50.23 -26.66 -20.83
CA PHE A 32 -49.45 -25.43 -20.77
C PHE A 32 -48.49 -25.41 -21.96
N ALA A 33 -48.82 -24.59 -22.97
CA ALA A 33 -47.83 -24.13 -23.93
C ALA A 33 -46.83 -23.24 -23.17
N ALA A 34 -45.60 -23.71 -23.04
CA ALA A 34 -44.51 -22.96 -22.44
C ALA A 34 -44.23 -21.73 -23.31
N SER A 35 -44.47 -20.54 -22.76
CA SER A 35 -43.88 -19.31 -23.27
C SER A 35 -42.36 -19.42 -23.08
N GLN A 36 -41.61 -19.44 -24.18
CA GLN A 36 -40.17 -19.21 -24.13
C GLN A 36 -39.97 -17.77 -23.66
N ALA A 37 -39.68 -17.60 -22.37
CA ALA A 37 -39.05 -16.40 -21.87
C ALA A 37 -37.68 -16.31 -22.56
N GLY A 38 -37.53 -15.34 -23.47
CA GLY A 38 -36.24 -15.04 -24.08
C GLY A 38 -35.21 -14.83 -22.98
N ALA A 39 -34.13 -15.62 -23.02
CA ALA A 39 -33.00 -15.41 -22.14
C ALA A 39 -32.54 -13.96 -22.32
N ALA A 40 -32.48 -13.22 -21.20
CA ALA A 40 -31.80 -11.93 -21.18
C ALA A 40 -30.39 -12.13 -21.74
N PRO A 41 -29.88 -11.22 -22.60
CA PRO A 41 -28.50 -11.32 -23.07
C PRO A 41 -27.59 -11.41 -21.86
N ALA A 42 -26.65 -12.36 -21.90
CA ALA A 42 -25.59 -12.47 -20.90
C ALA A 42 -24.93 -11.09 -20.74
N PRO A 43 -24.57 -10.67 -19.52
CA PRO A 43 -23.86 -9.42 -19.32
C PRO A 43 -22.64 -9.43 -20.25
N GLN A 44 -22.55 -8.38 -21.05
CA GLN A 44 -21.42 -8.12 -21.93
C GLN A 44 -20.17 -8.21 -21.04
N ALA A 45 -19.29 -9.18 -21.32
CA ALA A 45 -18.05 -9.33 -20.55
C ALA A 45 -17.35 -7.97 -20.56
N GLY A 46 -17.06 -7.44 -19.37
CA GLY A 46 -16.29 -6.21 -19.23
C GLY A 46 -14.96 -6.34 -19.98
N PRO A 47 -14.25 -5.23 -20.23
CA PRO A 47 -12.92 -5.28 -20.82
C PRO A 47 -12.09 -6.33 -20.09
N ALA A 48 -11.45 -7.23 -20.83
CA ALA A 48 -10.54 -8.18 -20.22
C ALA A 48 -9.46 -7.40 -19.47
N ALA A 49 -9.18 -7.80 -18.22
CA ALA A 49 -8.07 -7.25 -17.44
C ALA A 49 -6.81 -7.13 -18.31
N SER A 50 -6.00 -6.10 -18.06
CA SER A 50 -4.77 -5.91 -18.83
C SER A 50 -3.90 -7.16 -18.80
N PRO A 51 -3.15 -7.47 -19.87
CA PRO A 51 -2.18 -8.55 -19.84
C PRO A 51 -1.14 -8.34 -18.73
N ALA A 52 -0.57 -9.43 -18.23
CA ALA A 52 0.51 -9.34 -17.25
C ALA A 52 1.67 -8.45 -17.78
N GLY A 53 2.17 -7.57 -16.92
CA GLY A 53 3.23 -6.62 -17.23
C GLY A 53 4.11 -6.36 -16.01
N ASP A 54 4.65 -5.14 -15.89
CA ASP A 54 5.50 -4.78 -14.75
C ASP A 54 4.70 -4.35 -13.50
N VAL A 55 3.36 -4.21 -13.59
CA VAL A 55 2.49 -3.96 -12.42
C VAL A 55 1.29 -4.92 -12.36
N VAL A 56 0.73 -5.36 -13.49
CA VAL A 56 -0.34 -6.37 -13.50
C VAL A 56 0.26 -7.77 -13.31
N GLY A 57 -0.26 -8.50 -12.34
CA GLY A 57 0.23 -9.79 -11.85
C GLY A 57 1.41 -9.66 -10.88
N LYS A 58 1.70 -8.44 -10.40
CA LYS A 58 2.90 -8.11 -9.62
C LYS A 58 2.55 -7.56 -8.24
N VAL A 59 3.53 -7.67 -7.33
CA VAL A 59 3.54 -6.91 -6.08
C VAL A 59 4.43 -5.70 -6.26
N THR A 60 3.83 -4.52 -6.12
CA THR A 60 4.53 -3.24 -6.06
C THR A 60 4.65 -2.81 -4.61
N VAL A 61 5.76 -2.19 -4.23
CA VAL A 61 5.93 -1.58 -2.90
C VAL A 61 6.06 -0.07 -3.03
N GLY A 62 5.44 0.69 -2.14
CA GLY A 62 5.74 2.10 -1.97
C GLY A 62 7.13 2.30 -1.41
N TYR A 63 7.95 3.11 -2.06
CA TYR A 63 9.34 3.33 -1.69
C TYR A 63 9.59 4.84 -1.53
N GLN A 64 9.90 5.26 -0.30
CA GLN A 64 10.11 6.67 0.03
C GLN A 64 11.50 7.16 -0.35
N GLY A 65 12.53 6.47 0.14
CA GLY A 65 13.91 6.87 -0.06
C GLY A 65 14.27 8.25 0.53
N TRP A 66 13.57 8.69 1.57
CA TRP A 66 13.69 10.07 2.12
C TRP A 66 14.46 10.19 3.44
N PHE A 67 14.99 9.10 3.97
CA PHE A 67 15.72 9.15 5.24
C PHE A 67 17.13 9.68 4.98
N ALA A 68 17.52 10.78 5.61
CA ALA A 68 18.85 11.37 5.43
C ALA A 68 19.51 11.69 6.78
N ALA A 69 20.82 11.87 6.77
CA ALA A 69 21.60 12.24 7.96
C ALA A 69 22.76 13.17 7.60
N PRO A 70 23.17 14.11 8.48
CA PRO A 70 24.35 14.93 8.24
C PRO A 70 25.60 14.09 7.92
N GLY A 71 26.33 14.49 6.87
CA GLY A 71 27.53 13.80 6.40
C GLY A 71 27.28 12.64 5.43
N ASP A 72 26.03 12.36 5.05
CA ASP A 72 25.70 11.44 3.96
C ASP A 72 25.93 12.02 2.56
N GLY A 73 25.96 13.34 2.44
CA GLY A 73 26.11 14.06 1.17
C GLY A 73 24.79 14.31 0.44
N ALA A 74 23.65 14.05 1.08
CA ALA A 74 22.34 14.42 0.57
C ALA A 74 22.20 15.96 0.55
N PRO A 75 21.65 16.55 -0.52
CA PRO A 75 21.43 18.00 -0.59
C PRO A 75 20.59 18.56 0.55
N ILE A 76 19.65 17.77 1.09
CA ILE A 76 18.81 18.15 2.24
C ILE A 76 19.64 18.36 3.54
N ASN A 77 20.82 17.72 3.61
CA ASN A 77 21.85 17.90 4.65
C ASN A 77 21.31 18.01 6.09
N GLY A 78 20.53 17.03 6.52
CA GLY A 78 19.94 16.99 7.85
C GLY A 78 19.38 15.62 8.18
N TRP A 79 18.93 15.44 9.43
CA TRP A 79 18.23 14.24 9.91
C TRP A 79 16.80 14.17 9.38
N TRP A 80 16.67 14.19 8.05
CA TRP A 80 15.39 14.25 7.35
C TRP A 80 14.62 12.93 7.57
N HIS A 81 13.35 13.05 7.97
CA HIS A 81 12.46 11.97 8.43
C HIS A 81 12.93 11.15 9.65
N TRP A 82 14.13 11.39 10.18
CA TRP A 82 14.60 10.79 11.42
C TRP A 82 14.35 11.64 12.68
N SER A 83 14.31 12.95 12.54
CA SER A 83 14.14 13.89 13.66
C SER A 83 13.03 14.91 13.37
N PRO A 84 12.25 15.35 14.39
CA PRO A 84 11.30 16.44 14.23
C PRO A 84 11.98 17.79 13.94
N ASP A 85 13.23 17.95 14.39
CA ASP A 85 14.11 19.06 14.03
C ASP A 85 15.30 18.48 13.26
N MET A 86 15.27 18.58 11.94
CA MET A 86 16.29 17.98 11.06
C MET A 86 17.72 18.49 11.31
N SER A 87 17.89 19.62 12.02
CA SER A 87 19.21 20.13 12.41
C SER A 87 19.83 19.38 13.59
N LYS A 88 19.03 18.55 14.29
CA LYS A 88 19.43 17.82 15.49
C LYS A 88 19.33 16.32 15.25
N ALA A 89 20.30 15.58 15.79
CA ALA A 89 20.25 14.12 15.78
C ALA A 89 19.04 13.61 16.59
N PRO A 90 18.43 12.48 16.18
CA PRO A 90 17.39 11.83 16.96
C PRO A 90 17.88 11.56 18.38
N ALA A 91 17.05 11.94 19.36
CA ALA A 91 17.35 11.85 20.78
C ALA A 91 16.08 11.44 21.56
N PRO A 92 16.20 11.02 22.84
CA PRO A 92 15.02 10.73 23.67
C PRO A 92 14.03 11.90 23.69
N GLY A 93 12.78 11.64 23.32
CA GLY A 93 11.71 12.66 23.21
C GLY A 93 11.78 13.54 21.95
N ALA A 94 12.79 13.36 21.10
CA ALA A 94 12.98 14.08 19.83
C ALA A 94 13.45 13.10 18.74
N ASN A 95 12.62 12.10 18.44
CA ASN A 95 12.87 11.07 17.44
C ASN A 95 11.58 10.86 16.62
N SER A 96 11.71 10.88 15.29
CA SER A 96 10.59 10.63 14.38
C SER A 96 10.42 9.16 14.00
N ALA A 97 11.42 8.31 14.26
CA ALA A 97 11.31 6.88 13.98
C ALA A 97 10.32 6.23 14.95
N LYS A 98 9.17 5.75 14.44
CA LYS A 98 8.24 4.94 15.23
C LYS A 98 8.67 3.49 15.32
N SER A 99 9.37 2.98 14.31
CA SER A 99 10.02 1.67 14.32
C SER A 99 11.52 1.81 14.13
N TRP A 100 12.30 0.93 14.76
CA TRP A 100 13.76 0.94 14.64
C TRP A 100 14.22 -0.02 13.52
N PRO A 101 15.04 0.44 12.55
CA PRO A 101 15.53 -0.42 11.49
C PRO A 101 16.56 -1.44 12.00
N ASP A 102 16.54 -2.64 11.43
CA ASP A 102 17.69 -3.54 11.52
C ASP A 102 18.75 -3.03 10.54
N VAL A 103 19.88 -2.58 11.09
CA VAL A 103 20.97 -1.97 10.32
C VAL A 103 22.16 -2.89 10.06
N SER A 104 22.03 -4.19 10.37
CA SER A 104 23.14 -5.15 10.29
C SER A 104 23.73 -5.36 8.89
N GLU A 105 22.97 -5.07 7.83
CA GLU A 105 23.39 -5.24 6.43
C GLU A 105 23.84 -3.93 5.75
N TYR A 106 23.84 -2.81 6.46
CA TYR A 106 24.38 -1.55 5.93
C TYR A 106 25.86 -1.43 6.30
N THR A 107 26.69 -1.08 5.31
CA THR A 107 28.11 -0.85 5.53
C THR A 107 28.39 0.52 6.13
N ARG A 108 27.40 1.42 6.08
CA ARG A 108 27.48 2.78 6.62
C ARG A 108 26.21 3.09 7.40
N THR A 109 26.42 3.62 8.59
CA THR A 109 25.36 4.08 9.49
C THR A 109 25.79 5.38 10.16
N TYR A 110 24.82 6.15 10.62
CA TYR A 110 24.99 7.46 11.23
C TYR A 110 24.61 7.37 12.70
N PRO A 111 25.54 7.68 13.63
CA PRO A 111 25.26 7.60 15.05
C PRO A 111 24.22 8.65 15.44
N THR A 112 23.24 8.25 16.26
CA THR A 112 22.23 9.15 16.81
C THR A 112 22.64 9.66 18.20
N ALA A 113 21.80 10.50 18.81
CA ALA A 113 21.90 10.87 20.22
C ALA A 113 20.98 10.02 21.12
N MET A 114 20.42 8.92 20.59
CA MET A 114 19.70 7.93 21.39
C MET A 114 20.68 7.15 22.28
N PRO A 115 20.20 6.61 23.42
CA PRO A 115 20.96 5.64 24.20
C PRO A 115 21.37 4.42 23.36
N ASP A 116 22.41 3.73 23.82
CA ASP A 116 22.82 2.45 23.23
C ASP A 116 21.64 1.45 23.20
N LEU A 117 21.70 0.49 22.28
CA LEU A 117 20.69 -0.56 22.16
C LEU A 117 20.62 -1.37 23.46
N ASN A 118 19.44 -1.91 23.79
CA ASN A 118 19.26 -2.73 25.01
C ASN A 118 20.21 -3.93 25.06
N GLY A 119 20.51 -4.55 23.91
CA GLY A 119 21.46 -5.65 23.75
C GLY A 119 22.93 -5.23 23.68
N GLY A 120 23.20 -3.92 23.73
CA GLY A 120 24.51 -3.32 23.53
C GLY A 120 24.75 -2.87 22.09
N GLY A 121 25.69 -1.94 21.91
CA GLY A 121 25.97 -1.31 20.62
C GLY A 121 25.33 0.07 20.48
N LYS A 122 25.86 0.88 19.57
CA LYS A 122 25.41 2.26 19.35
C LYS A 122 24.09 2.27 18.59
N ALA A 123 23.14 3.09 19.03
CA ALA A 123 21.96 3.40 18.24
C ALA A 123 22.33 4.26 17.04
N ALA A 124 22.37 3.63 15.86
CA ALA A 124 22.68 4.26 14.59
C ALA A 124 21.59 3.97 13.56
N LEU A 125 21.44 4.86 12.60
CA LEU A 125 20.44 4.80 11.52
C LEU A 125 21.14 4.81 10.16
N PHE A 126 20.49 4.26 9.14
CA PHE A 126 20.97 4.36 7.75
C PHE A 126 20.57 5.71 7.12
N SER A 127 21.19 6.04 5.99
CA SER A 127 20.69 7.08 5.07
C SER A 127 20.24 6.45 3.75
N SER A 128 19.04 6.80 3.30
CA SER A 128 18.52 6.44 1.96
C SER A 128 19.37 7.04 0.84
N TRP A 129 20.14 8.09 1.12
CA TRP A 129 21.01 8.73 0.14
C TRP A 129 22.25 7.90 -0.19
N ASP A 130 22.75 7.08 0.75
CA ASP A 130 23.86 6.19 0.44
C ASP A 130 23.44 5.18 -0.64
N GLN A 131 24.20 5.07 -1.73
CA GLN A 131 23.87 4.11 -2.80
C GLN A 131 23.84 2.68 -2.25
N GLN A 132 24.71 2.35 -1.29
CA GLN A 132 24.74 1.03 -0.65
C GLN A 132 23.44 0.69 0.09
N THR A 133 22.74 1.68 0.65
CA THR A 133 21.41 1.48 1.25
C THR A 133 20.40 1.10 0.18
N VAL A 134 20.32 1.87 -0.90
CA VAL A 134 19.37 1.60 -2.00
C VAL A 134 19.68 0.25 -2.66
N ASP A 135 20.95 -0.08 -2.88
CA ASP A 135 21.36 -1.38 -3.41
C ASP A 135 20.98 -2.53 -2.46
N THR A 136 21.05 -2.32 -1.14
CA THR A 136 20.62 -3.29 -0.13
C THR A 136 19.11 -3.51 -0.18
N HIS A 137 18.33 -2.43 -0.25
CA HIS A 137 16.88 -2.50 -0.37
C HIS A 137 16.44 -3.25 -1.65
N PHE A 138 17.05 -2.94 -2.79
CA PHE A 138 16.73 -3.59 -4.06
C PHE A 138 17.26 -5.03 -4.13
N ARG A 139 18.36 -5.34 -3.45
CA ARG A 139 18.80 -6.73 -3.24
C ARG A 139 17.77 -7.50 -2.43
N TRP A 140 17.25 -6.95 -1.34
CA TRP A 140 16.16 -7.58 -0.59
C TRP A 140 14.95 -7.81 -1.49
N MET A 141 14.51 -6.80 -2.25
CA MET A 141 13.39 -6.97 -3.18
C MET A 141 13.62 -8.15 -4.15
N ARG A 142 14.83 -8.31 -4.68
CA ARG A 142 15.20 -9.46 -5.51
C ARG A 142 15.15 -10.78 -4.73
N GLU A 143 15.79 -10.84 -3.56
CA GLU A 143 15.88 -12.04 -2.71
C GLU A 143 14.50 -12.56 -2.27
N TYR A 144 13.58 -11.65 -1.94
CA TYR A 144 12.25 -11.98 -1.45
C TYR A 144 11.18 -11.97 -2.55
N GLY A 145 11.56 -11.79 -3.82
CA GLY A 145 10.63 -11.88 -4.96
C GLY A 145 9.60 -10.74 -5.04
N ILE A 146 9.97 -9.55 -4.56
CA ILE A 146 9.23 -8.29 -4.74
C ILE A 146 9.56 -7.76 -6.13
N ASP A 147 8.53 -7.38 -6.89
CA ASP A 147 8.66 -7.16 -8.33
C ASP A 147 9.05 -5.72 -8.67
N THR A 148 8.35 -4.75 -8.07
CA THR A 148 8.35 -3.35 -8.51
C THR A 148 8.39 -2.38 -7.32
N ALA A 149 9.16 -1.28 -7.44
CA ALA A 149 9.19 -0.18 -6.48
C ALA A 149 8.52 1.07 -7.07
N ALA A 150 7.51 1.61 -6.38
CA ALA A 150 6.93 2.91 -6.68
C ALA A 150 7.69 3.98 -5.91
N LEU A 151 8.64 4.66 -6.57
CA LEU A 151 9.41 5.73 -5.94
C LEU A 151 8.51 6.95 -5.75
N GLN A 152 8.25 7.29 -4.48
CA GLN A 152 7.43 8.45 -4.14
C GLN A 152 8.18 9.76 -4.37
N ARG A 153 7.48 10.69 -5.01
CA ARG A 153 7.95 12.00 -5.40
C ARG A 153 6.93 13.06 -4.96
N PHE A 154 7.11 13.52 -3.72
CA PHE A 154 6.44 14.71 -3.21
C PHE A 154 7.00 15.96 -3.88
N ASN A 155 6.32 17.10 -3.67
CA ASN A 155 6.64 18.39 -4.24
C ASN A 155 8.16 18.68 -4.35
N PRO A 156 8.76 18.53 -5.55
CA PRO A 156 10.20 18.68 -5.74
C PRO A 156 10.62 20.14 -6.03
N PHE A 157 9.70 21.11 -5.93
CA PHE A 157 9.99 22.53 -6.23
C PHE A 157 10.52 23.31 -5.02
N GLY A 158 10.62 22.64 -3.85
CA GLY A 158 11.23 23.19 -2.64
C GLY A 158 12.66 22.70 -2.40
N SER A 159 13.12 22.82 -1.15
CA SER A 159 14.45 22.38 -0.70
C SER A 159 14.69 20.86 -0.85
N GLU A 160 13.61 20.07 -0.92
CA GLU A 160 13.69 18.62 -1.10
C GLU A 160 14.04 18.20 -2.53
N GLY A 161 13.80 19.08 -3.52
CA GLY A 161 13.93 18.80 -4.95
C GLY A 161 15.25 18.13 -5.35
N PRO A 162 16.42 18.72 -5.03
CA PRO A 162 17.70 18.14 -5.41
C PRO A 162 17.94 16.74 -4.81
N THR A 163 17.46 16.47 -3.59
CA THR A 163 17.54 15.14 -2.98
C THR A 163 16.61 14.16 -3.70
N ARG A 164 15.37 14.57 -4.01
CA ARG A 164 14.43 13.72 -4.75
C ARG A 164 14.91 13.40 -6.17
N ASP A 165 15.57 14.35 -6.84
CA ASP A 165 16.20 14.15 -8.15
C ASP A 165 17.33 13.11 -8.08
N GLY A 166 18.21 13.23 -7.08
CA GLY A 166 19.26 12.25 -6.86
C GLY A 166 18.72 10.86 -6.54
N MET A 167 17.65 10.77 -5.73
CA MET A 167 17.03 9.49 -5.39
C MET A 167 16.45 8.77 -6.61
N ALA A 168 15.85 9.48 -7.58
CA ALA A 168 15.39 8.87 -8.83
C ALA A 168 16.53 8.20 -9.61
N GLN A 169 17.73 8.80 -9.60
CA GLN A 169 18.90 8.20 -10.24
C GLN A 169 19.42 6.97 -9.47
N LYS A 170 19.45 7.04 -8.13
CA LYS A 170 19.92 5.95 -7.26
C LYS A 170 19.02 4.72 -7.34
N VAL A 171 17.70 4.93 -7.32
CA VAL A 171 16.69 3.88 -7.51
C VAL A 171 16.81 3.27 -8.89
N ARG A 172 16.97 4.07 -9.96
CA ARG A 172 17.21 3.54 -11.30
C ARG A 172 18.43 2.59 -11.33
N GLN A 173 19.56 3.03 -10.79
CA GLN A 173 20.79 2.23 -10.76
C GLN A 173 20.61 0.93 -9.98
N ALA A 174 19.99 0.99 -8.80
CA ALA A 174 19.75 -0.18 -7.97
C ALA A 174 18.75 -1.16 -8.61
N ALA A 175 17.71 -0.65 -9.28
CA ALA A 175 16.73 -1.43 -10.02
C ALA A 175 17.39 -2.18 -11.18
N GLU A 176 18.21 -1.49 -11.97
CA GLU A 176 19.01 -2.08 -13.07
C GLU A 176 19.94 -3.20 -12.54
N ALA A 177 20.68 -2.94 -11.45
CA ALA A 177 21.63 -3.89 -10.87
C ALA A 177 20.97 -5.14 -10.25
N ASN A 178 19.71 -5.03 -9.78
CA ASN A 178 19.00 -6.11 -9.12
C ASN A 178 17.90 -6.75 -9.99
N GLY A 179 17.77 -6.31 -11.24
CA GLY A 179 16.76 -6.78 -12.18
C GLY A 179 15.34 -6.60 -11.63
N ARG A 180 15.09 -5.49 -10.92
CA ARG A 180 13.78 -5.09 -10.39
C ARG A 180 13.22 -3.95 -11.23
N LYS A 181 11.91 -3.74 -11.15
CA LYS A 181 11.24 -2.64 -11.83
C LYS A 181 11.05 -1.45 -10.89
N PHE A 182 10.98 -0.25 -11.45
CA PHE A 182 10.60 0.94 -10.70
C PHE A 182 9.76 1.90 -11.54
N TYR A 183 8.93 2.72 -10.92
CA TYR A 183 8.27 3.84 -11.57
C TYR A 183 8.14 5.03 -10.62
N VAL A 184 7.90 6.22 -11.18
CA VAL A 184 7.67 7.44 -10.40
C VAL A 184 6.21 7.53 -9.96
N MET A 185 6.01 7.78 -8.68
CA MET A 185 4.73 8.06 -8.06
C MET A 185 4.73 9.49 -7.52
N TYR A 186 4.00 10.39 -8.16
CA TYR A 186 3.79 11.73 -7.63
C TYR A 186 2.85 11.68 -6.44
N ASP A 187 3.27 12.18 -5.29
CA ASP A 187 2.36 12.43 -4.17
C ASP A 187 2.08 13.94 -4.10
N VAL A 188 0.83 14.32 -4.33
CA VAL A 188 0.43 15.73 -4.45
C VAL A 188 0.06 16.40 -3.13
N THR A 189 0.31 15.74 -1.99
CA THR A 189 0.07 16.30 -0.65
C THR A 189 0.82 17.61 -0.46
N ASN A 190 0.12 18.65 0.00
CA ASN A 190 0.66 20.00 0.22
C ASN A 190 1.30 20.64 -1.03
N TRP A 191 0.84 20.27 -2.24
CA TRP A 191 1.42 20.73 -3.49
C TRP A 191 0.46 21.60 -4.32
N ASN A 192 0.17 22.83 -3.86
CA ASN A 192 -0.77 23.75 -4.52
C ASN A 192 -0.47 24.04 -6.00
N GLY A 193 0.79 23.94 -6.43
CA GLY A 193 1.19 24.13 -7.83
C GLY A 193 1.12 22.88 -8.71
N MET A 194 0.56 21.76 -8.23
CA MET A 194 0.70 20.45 -8.87
C MET A 194 0.24 20.40 -10.33
N ARG A 195 -0.82 21.13 -10.71
CA ARG A 195 -1.38 21.11 -12.07
C ARG A 195 -0.30 21.32 -13.14
N GLU A 196 0.50 22.35 -12.96
CA GLU A 196 1.57 22.72 -13.90
C GLU A 196 2.89 22.05 -13.52
N GLN A 197 3.18 21.96 -12.23
CA GLN A 197 4.48 21.52 -11.75
C GLN A 197 4.70 20.01 -11.93
N VAL A 198 3.67 19.17 -11.89
CA VAL A 198 3.78 17.74 -12.25
C VAL A 198 4.14 17.58 -13.72
N LYS A 199 3.50 18.35 -14.61
CA LYS A 199 3.77 18.31 -16.07
C LYS A 199 5.19 18.78 -16.38
N GLN A 200 5.59 19.88 -15.74
CA GLN A 200 6.94 20.43 -15.87
C GLN A 200 7.98 19.40 -15.40
N ASP A 201 7.81 18.86 -14.20
CA ASP A 201 8.75 17.91 -13.61
C ASP A 201 8.87 16.61 -14.41
N TRP A 202 7.74 16.08 -14.91
CA TRP A 202 7.73 14.92 -15.79
C TRP A 202 8.53 15.19 -17.06
N THR A 203 8.23 16.30 -17.73
CA THR A 203 8.86 16.66 -19.01
C THR A 203 10.36 16.90 -18.85
N GLU A 204 10.75 17.67 -17.85
CA GLU A 204 12.13 18.14 -17.69
C GLU A 204 13.03 17.09 -17.02
N LYS A 205 12.49 16.23 -16.16
CA LYS A 205 13.31 15.35 -15.30
C LYS A 205 12.89 13.88 -15.35
N MET A 206 11.64 13.57 -15.03
CA MET A 206 11.27 12.17 -14.75
C MET A 206 11.12 11.31 -16.01
N SER A 207 10.62 11.87 -17.11
CA SER A 207 10.43 11.14 -18.37
C SER A 207 11.73 10.54 -18.93
N ALA A 208 12.88 11.16 -18.68
CA ALA A 208 14.18 10.63 -19.10
C ALA A 208 14.48 9.23 -18.51
N HIS A 209 13.97 8.93 -17.31
CA HIS A 209 14.15 7.64 -16.65
C HIS A 209 13.41 6.50 -17.36
N THR A 210 12.39 6.79 -18.17
CA THR A 210 11.61 5.79 -18.92
C THR A 210 12.42 5.04 -19.97
N SER A 211 13.58 5.59 -20.37
CA SER A 211 14.53 4.93 -21.26
C SER A 211 15.25 3.72 -20.63
N SER A 212 15.22 3.58 -19.31
CA SER A 212 15.79 2.44 -18.61
C SER A 212 14.93 1.18 -18.81
N SER A 213 15.57 0.05 -19.09
CA SER A 213 14.89 -1.25 -19.12
C SER A 213 14.29 -1.67 -17.76
N ALA A 214 14.77 -1.07 -16.67
CA ALA A 214 14.23 -1.25 -15.33
C ALA A 214 13.01 -0.34 -15.05
N TYR A 215 12.72 0.66 -15.89
CA TYR A 215 11.50 1.45 -15.72
C TYR A 215 10.27 0.60 -16.04
N ALA A 216 9.28 0.60 -15.15
CA ALA A 216 8.12 -0.26 -15.25
C ALA A 216 7.24 0.15 -16.45
N HIS A 217 6.82 -0.84 -17.23
CA HIS A 217 5.88 -0.68 -18.32
C HIS A 217 4.66 -1.60 -18.17
N GLN A 218 3.48 -1.06 -18.47
CA GLN A 218 2.22 -1.81 -18.51
C GLN A 218 1.53 -1.53 -19.84
N ASN A 219 1.10 -2.58 -20.53
CA ASN A 219 0.54 -2.48 -21.89
C ASN A 219 1.48 -1.73 -22.86
N GLY A 220 2.80 -1.95 -22.70
CA GLY A 220 3.83 -1.28 -23.51
C GLY A 220 4.04 0.21 -23.21
N ARG A 221 3.33 0.78 -22.22
CA ARG A 221 3.40 2.20 -21.83
C ARG A 221 4.19 2.37 -20.53
N PRO A 222 5.03 3.42 -20.38
CA PRO A 222 5.71 3.70 -19.12
C PRO A 222 4.68 3.97 -18.02
N VAL A 223 4.88 3.38 -16.84
CA VAL A 223 3.99 3.57 -15.70
C VAL A 223 4.31 4.88 -15.00
N VAL A 224 3.27 5.61 -14.61
CA VAL A 224 3.35 6.75 -13.69
C VAL A 224 2.18 6.67 -12.73
N CYS A 225 2.40 6.98 -11.45
CA CYS A 225 1.32 7.08 -10.49
C CYS A 225 1.13 8.52 -10.02
N VAL A 226 -0.11 8.93 -9.79
CA VAL A 226 -0.46 10.17 -9.11
C VAL A 226 -1.31 9.83 -7.90
N TRP A 227 -0.77 10.11 -6.72
CA TRP A 227 -1.38 9.88 -5.42
C TRP A 227 -1.94 11.17 -4.85
N GLY A 228 -3.22 11.17 -4.47
CA GLY A 228 -3.85 12.27 -3.74
C GLY A 228 -5.05 12.92 -4.43
N PHE A 229 -5.40 12.54 -5.66
CA PHE A 229 -6.57 13.09 -6.33
C PHE A 229 -7.88 12.59 -5.69
N GLY A 230 -8.75 13.53 -5.32
CA GLY A 230 -10.07 13.26 -4.77
C GLY A 230 -10.15 13.18 -3.24
N PHE A 231 -9.04 13.23 -2.52
CA PHE A 231 -9.04 13.28 -1.05
C PHE A 231 -9.76 14.52 -0.51
N SER A 232 -10.59 14.35 0.51
CA SER A 232 -11.41 15.43 1.09
C SER A 232 -10.71 16.30 2.15
N ASP A 233 -9.41 16.11 2.37
CA ASP A 233 -8.60 16.88 3.32
C ASP A 233 -8.04 18.21 2.77
N ASP A 234 -7.54 19.05 3.68
CA ASP A 234 -7.01 20.39 3.38
C ASP A 234 -5.62 20.36 2.71
N ALA A 235 -4.88 19.27 2.82
CA ALA A 235 -3.57 19.13 2.18
C ALA A 235 -3.69 18.89 0.67
N ARG A 236 -4.88 18.54 0.18
CA ARG A 236 -5.18 18.26 -1.24
C ARG A 236 -6.41 19.04 -1.72
N PRO A 237 -6.35 20.40 -1.77
CA PRO A 237 -7.49 21.26 -2.05
C PRO A 237 -7.82 21.38 -3.55
N PHE A 238 -7.48 20.38 -4.35
CA PHE A 238 -7.55 20.44 -5.83
C PHE A 238 -8.97 20.17 -6.33
N GLY A 239 -9.36 20.82 -7.44
CA GLY A 239 -10.63 20.57 -8.12
C GLY A 239 -10.57 19.37 -9.07
N ALA A 240 -11.72 18.78 -9.40
CA ALA A 240 -11.81 17.65 -10.32
C ALA A 240 -11.28 17.99 -11.74
N GLU A 241 -11.58 19.19 -12.26
CA GLU A 241 -11.06 19.66 -13.57
C GLU A 241 -9.54 19.73 -13.59
N GLU A 242 -8.93 20.26 -12.53
CA GLU A 242 -7.48 20.35 -12.38
C GLU A 242 -6.82 18.97 -12.33
N CYS A 243 -7.41 18.04 -11.56
CA CYS A 243 -6.92 16.68 -11.45
C CYS A 243 -7.06 15.92 -12.79
N LEU A 244 -8.21 16.02 -13.44
CA LEU A 244 -8.49 15.37 -14.72
C LEU A 244 -7.55 15.86 -15.82
N ASP A 245 -7.22 17.16 -15.82
CA ASP A 245 -6.24 17.75 -16.74
C ASP A 245 -4.85 17.10 -16.59
N VAL A 246 -4.37 16.88 -15.37
CA VAL A 246 -3.09 16.18 -15.13
C VAL A 246 -3.13 14.72 -15.60
N VAL A 247 -4.20 13.98 -15.28
CA VAL A 247 -4.35 12.57 -15.71
C VAL A 247 -4.33 12.47 -17.23
N ASN A 248 -5.14 13.27 -17.92
CA ASN A 248 -5.24 13.26 -19.37
C ASN A 248 -3.94 13.71 -20.03
N TRP A 249 -3.24 14.69 -19.45
CA TRP A 249 -1.95 15.12 -19.96
C TRP A 249 -0.90 14.00 -19.88
N LEU A 250 -0.81 13.28 -18.75
CA LEU A 250 0.11 12.13 -18.61
C LEU A 250 -0.22 11.01 -19.59
N LYS A 251 -1.52 10.70 -19.80
CA LYS A 251 -1.96 9.75 -20.82
C LYS A 251 -1.58 10.21 -22.24
N ALA A 252 -1.68 11.51 -22.53
CA ALA A 252 -1.24 12.07 -23.81
C ALA A 252 0.29 12.00 -24.01
N GLN A 253 1.09 11.89 -22.93
CA GLN A 253 2.52 11.55 -23.01
C GLN A 253 2.77 10.05 -23.26
N GLY A 254 1.73 9.25 -23.45
CA GLY A 254 1.82 7.81 -23.68
C GLY A 254 1.97 6.98 -22.40
N CYS A 255 1.73 7.55 -21.22
CA CYS A 255 1.88 6.82 -19.96
C CYS A 255 0.69 5.88 -19.68
N TYR A 256 0.96 4.84 -18.89
CA TYR A 256 -0.04 4.09 -18.14
C TYR A 256 -0.18 4.73 -16.75
N VAL A 257 -1.33 5.31 -16.44
CA VAL A 257 -1.50 6.18 -15.28
C VAL A 257 -2.25 5.46 -14.17
N ILE A 258 -1.59 5.28 -13.02
CA ILE A 258 -2.16 4.72 -11.81
C ILE A 258 -2.66 5.84 -10.89
N GLY A 259 -3.90 5.75 -10.41
CA GLY A 259 -4.45 6.66 -9.40
C GLY A 259 -4.30 6.12 -7.99
N GLY A 260 -3.54 6.81 -7.14
CA GLY A 260 -3.57 6.63 -5.70
C GLY A 260 -4.71 7.46 -5.11
N VAL A 261 -5.84 6.82 -4.78
CA VAL A 261 -7.13 7.49 -4.52
C VAL A 261 -7.60 7.29 -3.08
N PRO A 262 -8.62 8.04 -2.61
CA PRO A 262 -9.27 7.79 -1.33
C PRO A 262 -9.85 6.38 -1.22
N THR A 263 -10.07 5.94 0.01
CA THR A 263 -10.61 4.61 0.31
C THR A 263 -11.99 4.42 -0.32
N HIS A 264 -12.87 5.40 -0.15
CA HIS A 264 -14.25 5.36 -0.63
C HIS A 264 -14.45 6.16 -1.92
N TRP A 265 -13.46 6.09 -2.83
CA TRP A 265 -13.48 6.78 -4.13
C TRP A 265 -14.74 6.44 -4.94
N ARG A 266 -15.14 5.17 -4.99
CA ARG A 266 -16.28 4.68 -5.79
C ARG A 266 -17.60 5.33 -5.38
N THR A 267 -17.81 5.56 -4.09
CA THR A 267 -19.04 6.16 -3.56
C THR A 267 -18.93 7.67 -3.37
N GLU A 268 -17.75 8.24 -3.62
CA GLU A 268 -17.45 9.66 -3.44
C GLU A 268 -17.82 10.20 -2.04
N SER A 269 -17.59 9.39 -1.02
CA SER A 269 -17.99 9.66 0.36
C SER A 269 -16.83 9.61 1.32
N GLU A 270 -17.06 10.04 2.57
CA GLU A 270 -16.07 10.01 3.66
C GLU A 270 -14.76 10.73 3.31
N ASP A 271 -13.72 9.97 2.95
CA ASP A 271 -12.41 10.49 2.59
C ASP A 271 -12.30 10.90 1.11
N SER A 272 -13.35 10.69 0.31
CA SER A 272 -13.47 11.17 -1.06
C SER A 272 -14.37 12.40 -1.18
N ARG A 273 -14.02 13.31 -2.09
CA ARG A 273 -14.86 14.45 -2.52
C ARG A 273 -15.91 13.99 -3.56
N PRO A 274 -17.11 14.61 -3.59
CA PRO A 274 -18.08 14.43 -4.68
C PRO A 274 -17.61 15.08 -5.98
N GLY A 275 -18.02 14.51 -7.12
CA GLY A 275 -17.72 15.07 -8.46
C GLY A 275 -16.35 14.70 -9.03
N PHE A 276 -15.70 13.67 -8.48
CA PHE A 276 -14.42 13.12 -8.93
C PHE A 276 -14.55 11.82 -9.76
N SER A 277 -15.75 11.29 -9.96
CA SER A 277 -15.98 10.05 -10.72
C SER A 277 -15.29 10.06 -12.11
N GLU A 278 -15.34 11.17 -12.83
CA GLU A 278 -14.64 11.30 -14.12
C GLU A 278 -13.11 11.23 -13.98
N VAL A 279 -12.54 11.76 -12.89
CA VAL A 279 -11.11 11.66 -12.59
C VAL A 279 -10.74 10.21 -12.32
N TYR A 280 -11.52 9.52 -11.47
CA TYR A 280 -11.27 8.13 -11.12
C TYR A 280 -11.34 7.23 -12.36
N HIS A 281 -12.37 7.40 -13.18
CA HIS A 281 -12.54 6.60 -14.39
C HIS A 281 -11.58 6.95 -15.54
N ALA A 282 -10.79 8.02 -15.41
CA ALA A 282 -9.74 8.34 -16.38
C ALA A 282 -8.44 7.54 -16.17
N PHE A 283 -8.21 6.97 -14.97
CA PHE A 283 -7.01 6.18 -14.70
C PHE A 283 -7.00 4.85 -15.46
N ASP A 284 -5.81 4.31 -15.70
CA ASP A 284 -5.65 2.95 -16.24
C ASP A 284 -5.68 1.88 -15.13
N MET A 285 -5.31 2.28 -13.90
CA MET A 285 -5.36 1.45 -12.70
C MET A 285 -5.66 2.30 -11.47
N ILE A 286 -6.37 1.74 -10.49
CA ILE A 286 -6.70 2.40 -9.23
C ILE A 286 -6.11 1.64 -8.04
N SER A 287 -5.52 2.40 -7.10
CA SER A 287 -4.98 1.93 -5.82
C SER A 287 -5.56 2.78 -4.68
N PRO A 288 -6.61 2.32 -3.98
CA PRO A 288 -7.18 3.04 -2.84
C PRO A 288 -6.28 2.96 -1.60
N TRP A 289 -6.14 4.07 -0.88
CA TRP A 289 -5.39 4.13 0.38
C TRP A 289 -6.05 3.31 1.49
N MET A 290 -5.25 2.63 2.31
CA MET A 290 -5.75 1.79 3.41
C MET A 290 -5.10 2.07 4.77
N VAL A 291 -3.95 2.77 4.84
CA VAL A 291 -3.28 3.03 6.12
C VAL A 291 -4.20 3.87 7.00
N GLY A 292 -4.39 3.42 8.25
CA GLY A 292 -5.32 4.05 9.19
C GLY A 292 -6.80 3.77 8.91
N ARG A 293 -7.15 2.88 7.98
CA ARG A 293 -8.53 2.43 7.70
C ARG A 293 -8.84 1.06 8.28
N ILE A 294 -7.84 0.19 8.31
CA ILE A 294 -7.94 -1.17 8.83
C ILE A 294 -6.75 -1.45 9.76
N GLY A 295 -6.96 -2.25 10.80
CA GLY A 295 -5.89 -2.64 11.73
C GLY A 295 -6.03 -4.07 12.28
N SER A 296 -7.02 -4.82 11.80
CA SER A 296 -7.29 -6.18 12.25
C SER A 296 -7.78 -7.11 11.13
N VAL A 297 -7.74 -8.41 11.38
CA VAL A 297 -8.32 -9.44 10.50
C VAL A 297 -9.81 -9.21 10.25
N ALA A 298 -10.55 -8.76 11.28
CA ALA A 298 -11.97 -8.47 11.15
C ALA A 298 -12.23 -7.27 10.22
N ASP A 299 -11.42 -6.23 10.33
CA ASP A 299 -11.51 -5.07 9.42
C ASP A 299 -11.20 -5.48 7.99
N ALA A 300 -10.14 -6.28 7.78
CA ALA A 300 -9.77 -6.79 6.46
C ALA A 300 -10.90 -7.61 5.80
N ASP A 301 -11.66 -8.37 6.60
CA ASP A 301 -12.83 -9.13 6.13
C ASP A 301 -14.04 -8.25 5.82
N ASN A 302 -14.26 -7.22 6.64
CA ASN A 302 -15.30 -6.24 6.38
C ASN A 302 -15.04 -5.48 5.07
N PHE A 303 -13.79 -5.03 4.87
CA PHE A 303 -13.38 -4.33 3.66
C PHE A 303 -13.42 -5.23 2.42
N TYR A 304 -13.01 -6.49 2.55
CA TYR A 304 -13.20 -7.48 1.48
C TYR A 304 -14.65 -7.52 0.99
N ALA A 305 -15.61 -7.62 1.90
CA ALA A 305 -17.03 -7.76 1.56
C ALA A 305 -17.65 -6.45 1.04
N ASN A 306 -17.34 -5.32 1.67
CA ASN A 306 -18.11 -4.08 1.52
C ASN A 306 -17.40 -2.98 0.71
N VAL A 307 -16.08 -3.10 0.49
CA VAL A 307 -15.27 -2.08 -0.21
C VAL A 307 -14.56 -2.70 -1.40
N ASN A 308 -13.66 -3.66 -1.19
CA ASN A 308 -12.80 -4.16 -2.26
C ASN A 308 -13.55 -4.96 -3.34
N THR A 309 -14.54 -5.78 -2.95
CA THR A 309 -15.35 -6.53 -3.91
C THR A 309 -16.17 -5.60 -4.83
N PRO A 310 -16.95 -4.61 -4.32
CA PRO A 310 -17.65 -3.68 -5.19
C PRO A 310 -16.72 -2.72 -5.95
N ASP A 311 -15.55 -2.36 -5.39
CA ASP A 311 -14.55 -1.56 -6.11
C ASP A 311 -13.96 -2.31 -7.31
N GLN A 312 -13.67 -3.61 -7.17
CA GLN A 312 -13.25 -4.45 -8.29
C GLN A 312 -14.33 -4.49 -9.38
N ALA A 313 -15.60 -4.61 -9.01
CA ALA A 313 -16.71 -4.64 -9.97
C ALA A 313 -16.83 -3.32 -10.75
N GLU A 314 -16.60 -2.17 -10.10
CA GLU A 314 -16.53 -0.86 -10.77
C GLU A 314 -15.36 -0.81 -11.74
N CYS A 315 -14.17 -1.25 -11.30
CA CYS A 315 -12.98 -1.30 -12.14
C CYS A 315 -13.20 -2.16 -13.39
N ASP A 316 -13.80 -3.35 -13.23
CA ASP A 316 -14.15 -4.25 -14.32
C ASP A 316 -15.16 -3.63 -15.30
N ALA A 317 -16.14 -2.87 -14.81
CA ALA A 317 -17.15 -2.21 -15.64
C ALA A 317 -16.56 -1.07 -16.49
N HIS A 318 -15.46 -0.46 -16.04
CA HIS A 318 -14.81 0.68 -16.67
C HIS A 318 -13.48 0.34 -17.36
N GLY A 319 -13.03 -0.91 -17.31
CA GLY A 319 -11.77 -1.33 -17.93
C GLY A 319 -10.53 -0.79 -17.22
N ILE A 320 -10.61 -0.67 -15.90
CA ILE A 320 -9.54 -0.18 -15.03
C ILE A 320 -8.96 -1.40 -14.30
N ASP A 321 -7.63 -1.50 -14.22
CA ASP A 321 -7.03 -2.54 -13.40
C ASP A 321 -7.09 -2.14 -11.91
N TYR A 322 -7.36 -3.08 -11.00
CA TYR A 322 -7.45 -2.82 -9.57
C TYR A 322 -6.18 -3.29 -8.84
N GLN A 323 -5.57 -2.39 -8.07
CA GLN A 323 -4.35 -2.63 -7.28
C GLN A 323 -4.55 -2.11 -5.85
N PRO A 324 -5.30 -2.81 -4.98
CA PRO A 324 -5.51 -2.36 -3.62
C PRO A 324 -4.23 -2.43 -2.77
N CYS A 325 -4.19 -1.58 -1.73
CA CYS A 325 -3.14 -1.62 -0.72
C CYS A 325 -3.25 -2.87 0.17
N VAL A 326 -2.11 -3.49 0.49
CA VAL A 326 -1.93 -4.47 1.55
C VAL A 326 -0.92 -3.93 2.55
N LEU A 327 -1.24 -4.01 3.84
CA LEU A 327 -0.47 -3.40 4.92
C LEU A 327 0.17 -4.46 5.82
N PRO A 328 1.41 -4.26 6.30
CA PRO A 328 1.92 -5.07 7.41
C PRO A 328 1.18 -4.77 8.73
N GLY A 329 0.65 -3.55 8.90
CA GLY A 329 0.06 -3.02 10.13
C GLY A 329 1.05 -2.17 10.93
N ASP A 330 0.53 -1.21 11.70
CA ASP A 330 1.32 -0.40 12.63
C ASP A 330 1.88 -1.32 13.74
N LEU A 331 3.21 -1.42 13.79
CA LEU A 331 3.91 -2.23 14.79
C LEU A 331 3.68 -1.72 16.22
N GLN A 332 3.60 -0.41 16.40
CA GLN A 332 3.49 0.19 17.73
C GLN A 332 2.09 -0.06 18.32
N ASP A 333 1.07 -0.14 17.47
CA ASP A 333 -0.31 -0.47 17.85
C ASP A 333 -0.58 -1.98 17.97
N GLY A 334 0.40 -2.84 17.66
CA GLY A 334 0.25 -4.31 17.72
C GLY A 334 -0.64 -4.90 16.63
N GLN A 335 -0.88 -4.16 15.54
CA GLN A 335 -1.75 -4.58 14.43
C GLN A 335 -1.14 -5.73 13.62
N ARG A 336 0.18 -5.84 13.67
CA ARG A 336 0.97 -6.81 12.90
C ARG A 336 0.58 -8.25 13.19
N ALA A 337 0.24 -8.56 14.44
CA ALA A 337 -0.18 -9.89 14.90
C ALA A 337 0.65 -11.01 14.27
N HIS A 338 1.98 -10.90 14.41
CA HIS A 338 2.98 -11.80 13.80
C HIS A 338 2.68 -12.22 12.35
N GLY A 339 2.11 -11.32 11.54
CA GLY A 339 1.83 -11.47 10.11
C GLY A 339 0.42 -11.95 9.76
N ASP A 340 -0.44 -12.24 10.74
CA ASP A 340 -1.81 -12.72 10.49
C ASP A 340 -2.65 -11.66 9.77
N PHE A 341 -2.50 -10.40 10.20
CA PHE A 341 -3.20 -9.27 9.61
C PHE A 341 -2.85 -9.06 8.13
N MET A 342 -1.56 -9.05 7.80
CA MET A 342 -1.10 -8.88 6.42
C MET A 342 -1.48 -10.08 5.54
N TRP A 343 -1.34 -11.31 6.05
CA TRP A 343 -1.71 -12.50 5.29
C TRP A 343 -3.20 -12.55 4.97
N ARG A 344 -4.07 -12.14 5.91
CA ARG A 344 -5.52 -12.10 5.65
C ARG A 344 -5.85 -11.18 4.49
N GLN A 345 -5.19 -10.03 4.39
CA GLN A 345 -5.36 -9.11 3.27
C GLN A 345 -4.93 -9.77 1.94
N PHE A 346 -3.75 -10.42 1.88
CA PHE A 346 -3.34 -11.16 0.67
C PHE A 346 -4.36 -12.22 0.24
N TYR A 347 -4.85 -13.01 1.20
CA TYR A 347 -5.90 -14.00 0.98
C TYR A 347 -7.18 -13.38 0.40
N ASN A 348 -7.64 -12.28 1.00
CA ASN A 348 -8.83 -11.56 0.56
C ASN A 348 -8.65 -10.94 -0.83
N MET A 349 -7.51 -10.30 -1.11
CA MET A 349 -7.25 -9.68 -2.42
C MET A 349 -7.18 -10.73 -3.54
N LYS A 350 -6.60 -11.92 -3.26
CA LYS A 350 -6.65 -13.03 -4.21
C LYS A 350 -8.07 -13.51 -4.50
N ARG A 351 -8.97 -13.48 -3.50
CA ARG A 351 -10.39 -13.84 -3.65
C ARG A 351 -11.20 -12.78 -4.38
N VAL A 352 -10.84 -11.49 -4.24
CA VAL A 352 -11.45 -10.40 -5.02
C VAL A 352 -11.11 -10.56 -6.50
N GLY A 353 -9.91 -11.07 -6.83
CA GLY A 353 -9.48 -11.23 -8.21
C GLY A 353 -8.68 -10.04 -8.76
N VAL A 354 -8.02 -9.30 -7.86
CA VAL A 354 -7.27 -8.08 -8.17
C VAL A 354 -6.17 -8.31 -9.20
N GLN A 355 -5.89 -7.28 -10.01
CA GLN A 355 -4.87 -7.33 -11.06
C GLN A 355 -3.47 -7.06 -10.52
N GLY A 356 -3.32 -6.34 -9.41
CA GLY A 356 -2.03 -6.13 -8.74
C GLY A 356 -2.21 -5.95 -7.24
N ILE A 357 -1.10 -5.89 -6.50
CA ILE A 357 -1.10 -5.51 -5.08
C ILE A 357 -0.06 -4.42 -4.86
N TYR A 358 -0.44 -3.37 -4.13
CA TYR A 358 0.47 -2.35 -3.65
C TYR A 358 0.75 -2.57 -2.15
N ILE A 359 2.00 -2.59 -1.72
CA ILE A 359 2.35 -2.64 -0.30
C ILE A 359 2.59 -1.23 0.20
N SER A 360 1.82 -0.82 1.21
CA SER A 360 2.07 0.40 1.97
C SER A 360 2.67 0.01 3.32
N MET A 361 4.00 0.03 3.50
CA MET A 361 5.06 0.53 2.61
C MET A 361 6.34 -0.30 2.71
N PHE A 362 7.32 -0.06 1.82
CA PHE A 362 8.64 -0.65 1.94
C PHE A 362 9.39 -0.13 3.18
N ASP A 363 9.62 1.19 3.28
CA ASP A 363 10.55 1.82 4.23
C ASP A 363 9.92 2.84 5.19
N GLU A 364 8.61 2.86 5.41
CA GLU A 364 7.90 3.85 6.26
C GLU A 364 8.12 3.69 7.79
N TYR A 365 9.37 3.81 8.25
CA TYR A 365 9.76 3.68 9.67
C TYR A 365 9.15 4.78 10.57
N ASN A 366 8.84 5.95 10.02
CA ASN A 366 8.18 7.08 10.71
C ASN A 366 6.67 6.84 10.96
N GLU A 367 6.06 5.85 10.31
CA GLU A 367 4.66 5.45 10.54
C GLU A 367 4.51 3.98 10.97
N ALA A 368 5.61 3.27 11.20
CA ALA A 368 5.62 1.87 11.63
C ALA A 368 4.95 0.86 10.67
N ASN A 369 4.74 1.26 9.41
CA ASN A 369 4.08 0.46 8.37
C ASN A 369 5.07 -0.12 7.34
N GLN A 370 6.37 -0.14 7.65
CA GLN A 370 7.41 -0.70 6.79
C GLN A 370 7.41 -2.24 6.76
N ILE A 371 7.68 -2.83 5.60
CA ILE A 371 8.07 -4.25 5.45
C ILE A 371 9.59 -4.46 5.48
N ALA A 372 10.39 -3.39 5.31
CA ALA A 372 11.85 -3.45 5.38
C ALA A 372 12.33 -3.94 6.75
N LYS A 373 13.57 -4.45 6.79
CA LYS A 373 14.10 -5.13 7.96
C LYS A 373 14.03 -4.24 9.20
N THR A 374 13.38 -4.75 10.23
CA THR A 374 13.05 -4.02 11.47
C THR A 374 13.62 -4.79 12.65
N ALA A 375 13.97 -4.08 13.73
CA ALA A 375 14.43 -4.65 14.99
C ALA A 375 13.61 -5.90 15.37
N ALA A 376 14.28 -7.06 15.40
CA ALA A 376 13.63 -8.35 15.60
C ALA A 376 13.21 -8.54 17.05
N SER A 377 14.01 -8.01 17.99
CA SER A 377 13.76 -8.13 19.43
C SER A 377 13.93 -6.82 20.18
N ALA A 378 13.42 -6.79 21.41
CA ALA A 378 13.66 -5.67 22.33
C ALA A 378 15.15 -5.38 22.59
N ALA A 379 16.06 -6.33 22.32
CA ALA A 379 17.50 -6.10 22.40
C ALA A 379 18.01 -5.12 21.33
N ASP A 380 17.30 -5.02 20.20
CA ASP A 380 17.74 -4.32 19.00
C ASP A 380 17.20 -2.88 18.90
N VAL A 381 16.48 -2.40 19.92
CA VAL A 381 15.96 -1.03 20.01
C VAL A 381 16.77 -0.19 21.01
N PRO A 382 16.84 1.15 20.84
CA PRO A 382 17.53 2.02 21.79
C PRO A 382 16.95 1.93 23.20
N SER A 383 17.82 1.87 24.21
CA SER A 383 17.40 1.73 25.61
C SER A 383 16.50 2.87 26.04
N GLY A 384 15.39 2.53 26.71
CA GLY A 384 14.42 3.50 27.21
C GLY A 384 13.63 4.26 26.13
N SER A 385 13.70 3.85 24.86
CA SER A 385 12.98 4.51 23.76
C SER A 385 11.47 4.26 23.78
N GLY A 386 11.03 3.13 24.32
CA GLY A 386 9.64 2.68 24.26
C GLY A 386 9.21 2.12 22.89
N ILE A 387 10.13 2.04 21.92
CA ILE A 387 9.86 1.47 20.60
C ILE A 387 9.69 -0.05 20.75
N LYS A 388 8.61 -0.58 20.18
CA LYS A 388 8.37 -2.03 20.08
C LYS A 388 9.16 -2.64 18.91
N ALA A 389 9.69 -3.83 19.14
CA ALA A 389 10.31 -4.69 18.13
C ALA A 389 9.30 -5.71 17.59
N LEU A 390 9.70 -6.51 16.59
CA LEU A 390 8.78 -7.46 15.94
C LEU A 390 8.25 -8.57 16.86
N ASP A 391 8.91 -8.85 17.99
CA ASP A 391 8.52 -9.84 18.99
C ASP A 391 7.60 -9.28 20.10
N GLU A 392 7.00 -8.10 19.89
CA GLU A 392 6.22 -7.39 20.92
C GLU A 392 5.02 -8.17 21.48
N ASP A 393 4.45 -9.08 20.69
CA ASP A 393 3.36 -9.96 21.09
C ASP A 393 3.83 -11.29 21.73
N GLY A 394 5.14 -11.44 21.95
CA GLY A 394 5.77 -12.65 22.47
C GLY A 394 6.12 -13.69 21.40
N THR A 395 5.80 -13.45 20.14
CA THR A 395 6.13 -14.34 19.01
C THR A 395 7.38 -13.84 18.32
N ALA A 396 8.48 -14.61 18.41
CA ALA A 396 9.71 -14.28 17.71
C ALA A 396 9.47 -14.17 16.19
N CYS A 397 9.94 -13.07 15.59
CA CYS A 397 9.92 -12.83 14.15
C CYS A 397 11.32 -12.39 13.71
N SER A 398 11.87 -13.01 12.66
CA SER A 398 13.14 -12.54 12.08
C SER A 398 12.96 -11.16 11.44
N SER A 399 14.03 -10.36 11.37
CA SER A 399 13.94 -8.98 10.86
C SER A 399 13.43 -8.90 9.42
N ASP A 400 13.68 -9.93 8.61
CA ASP A 400 13.23 -10.07 7.22
C ASP A 400 11.82 -10.64 7.05
N TYR A 401 11.11 -10.92 8.14
CA TYR A 401 9.88 -11.70 8.11
C TYR A 401 8.80 -11.12 7.19
N TYR A 402 8.60 -9.80 7.22
CA TYR A 402 7.60 -9.13 6.39
C TYR A 402 7.99 -9.08 4.90
N LEU A 403 9.29 -9.14 4.58
CA LEU A 403 9.76 -9.29 3.20
C LEU A 403 9.44 -10.70 2.69
N ARG A 404 9.71 -11.74 3.49
CA ARG A 404 9.35 -13.13 3.16
C ARG A 404 7.84 -13.30 2.97
N LEU A 405 7.04 -12.71 3.86
CA LEU A 405 5.58 -12.73 3.79
C LEU A 405 5.05 -12.06 2.52
N THR A 406 5.64 -10.91 2.16
CA THR A 406 5.34 -10.22 0.90
C THR A 406 5.65 -11.12 -0.32
N GLY A 407 6.78 -11.83 -0.29
CA GLY A 407 7.16 -12.77 -1.33
C GLY A 407 6.15 -13.91 -1.52
N ASP A 408 5.66 -14.49 -0.42
CA ASP A 408 4.62 -15.52 -0.48
C ASP A 408 3.26 -14.94 -0.92
N GLY A 409 2.92 -13.71 -0.52
CA GLY A 409 1.76 -12.97 -1.03
C GLY A 409 1.81 -12.78 -2.55
N GLY A 410 2.99 -12.44 -3.10
CA GLY A 410 3.19 -12.35 -4.55
C GLY A 410 3.06 -13.70 -5.27
N LYS A 411 3.55 -14.80 -4.67
CA LYS A 411 3.32 -16.15 -5.20
C LYS A 411 1.83 -16.50 -5.20
N LEU A 412 1.10 -16.13 -4.14
CA LEU A 412 -0.35 -16.36 -4.04
C LEU A 412 -1.10 -15.60 -5.14
N LEU A 413 -0.78 -14.32 -5.34
CA LEU A 413 -1.36 -13.49 -6.40
C LEU A 413 -1.22 -14.18 -7.77
N ARG A 414 -0.01 -14.67 -8.07
CA ARG A 414 0.32 -15.37 -9.33
C ARG A 414 -0.19 -16.82 -9.42
N GLY A 415 -0.83 -17.35 -8.38
CA GLY A 415 -1.29 -18.75 -8.34
C GLY A 415 -0.17 -19.78 -8.29
N GLN A 416 1.04 -19.38 -7.84
CA GLN A 416 2.20 -20.26 -7.68
C GLN A 416 2.14 -21.08 -6.38
N ILE A 417 1.28 -20.66 -5.44
CA ILE A 417 0.90 -21.42 -4.25
C ILE A 417 -0.63 -21.46 -4.16
N PRO A 418 -1.22 -22.49 -3.53
CA PRO A 418 -2.67 -22.61 -3.41
C PRO A 418 -3.27 -21.47 -2.56
N LEU A 419 -4.52 -21.11 -2.86
CA LEU A 419 -5.29 -20.22 -2.01
C LEU A 419 -5.52 -20.88 -0.64
N THR A 420 -5.03 -20.25 0.43
CA THR A 420 -5.11 -20.76 1.79
C THR A 420 -5.26 -19.63 2.80
N GLU A 421 -6.13 -19.82 3.80
CA GLU A 421 -6.26 -18.91 4.94
C GLU A 421 -5.07 -19.01 5.89
N THR A 422 -4.47 -20.20 5.99
CA THR A 422 -3.29 -20.42 6.83
C THR A 422 -2.05 -19.86 6.14
N ARG A 423 -1.36 -18.93 6.81
CA ARG A 423 -0.12 -18.34 6.33
C ARG A 423 0.98 -19.41 6.17
N PRO A 424 1.63 -19.51 5.00
CA PRO A 424 2.72 -20.47 4.78
C PRO A 424 4.05 -20.01 5.40
N THR A 425 4.26 -18.68 5.51
CA THR A 425 5.49 -18.07 6.00
C THR A 425 5.66 -18.28 7.51
N ARG A 426 6.76 -18.92 7.90
CA ARG A 426 7.13 -19.05 9.32
C ARG A 426 7.72 -17.74 9.86
N PRO A 427 7.38 -17.31 11.10
CA PRO A 427 7.93 -16.09 11.71
C PRO A 427 9.45 -16.04 11.79
N VAL A 428 10.10 -17.18 12.03
CA VAL A 428 11.57 -17.33 12.10
C VAL A 428 12.07 -18.31 11.04
N VAL A 429 13.37 -18.19 10.70
CA VAL A 429 14.12 -19.10 9.83
C VAL A 429 15.21 -19.82 10.59
#